data_AF-A0A645FR45-F1
#
_entry.id   AF-A0A645FR45-F1
#
_cell.length_a   1.000
_cell.length_b   1.000
_cell.length_c   1.000
_cell.angle_alpha   90.00
_cell.angle_beta   90.00
_cell.angle_gamma   90.00
#
_symmetry.space_group_name_H-M   'P 1'
#
loop_
_entity.id
_entity.type
_entity.pdbx_description
1 polymer ?
#
loop_
_entity_poly.entity_id
_entity_poly.type
_entity_poly.pdbx_seq_one_letter_code
_entity_poly.pdbx_strand_id
1 'polypeptide(L)'
;MAVVNNPFELYLTFGQIIKARSRAAQTFLIQLSAGADHPAGYLPSPEAERFGGYGGLIINGQVGSDGGYLLADETVKIIGELFD
;
A
#
# COMPACT_ATOMS: atom_id res chain seq x y z
N MET A 1 -13.71 10.15 -8.22
CA MET A 1 -13.45 8.90 -7.47
C MET A 1 -12.24 8.22 -8.07
N ALA A 2 -11.27 7.79 -7.27
CA ALA A 2 -10.11 7.01 -7.71
C ALA A 2 -10.22 5.56 -7.19
N VAL A 3 -9.91 4.58 -8.04
CA VAL A 3 -9.79 3.17 -7.67
C VAL A 3 -8.34 2.78 -7.87
N VAL A 4 -7.68 2.39 -6.79
CA VAL A 4 -6.25 2.08 -6.74
C VAL A 4 -6.10 0.57 -6.58
N ASN A 5 -5.45 -0.08 -7.54
CA ASN A 5 -5.03 -1.47 -7.41
C ASN A 5 -3.68 -1.54 -6.68
N ASN A 6 -3.46 -2.61 -5.92
CA ASN A 6 -2.26 -2.81 -5.13
C ASN A 6 -1.99 -4.32 -4.97
N PRO A 7 -0.77 -4.81 -5.24
CA PRO A 7 -0.48 -6.24 -5.23
C PRO A 7 -0.26 -6.82 -3.82
N PHE A 8 -0.04 -5.98 -2.81
CA PHE A 8 0.27 -6.38 -1.44
C PHE A 8 -0.97 -6.68 -0.59
N GLU A 9 -0.80 -7.46 0.48
CA GLU A 9 -1.62 -7.37 1.69
C GLU A 9 -1.19 -6.11 2.46
N LEU A 10 -1.75 -4.98 2.07
CA LEU A 10 -1.32 -3.65 2.48
C LEU A 10 -1.84 -3.31 3.88
N TYR A 11 -0.93 -2.98 4.79
CA TYR A 11 -1.31 -2.52 6.12
C TYR A 11 -2.06 -1.19 6.06
N LEU A 12 -2.97 -1.00 7.02
CA LEU A 12 -3.83 0.19 7.08
C LEU A 12 -3.04 1.49 7.08
N THR A 13 -1.85 1.53 7.70
CA THR A 13 -0.98 2.71 7.74
C THR A 13 -0.81 3.35 6.36
N PHE A 14 -0.42 2.59 5.35
CA PHE A 14 -0.21 3.11 4.00
C PHE A 14 -1.53 3.43 3.30
N GLY A 15 -2.56 2.59 3.51
CA GLY A 15 -3.86 2.84 2.93
C GLY A 15 -4.53 4.14 3.44
N GLN A 16 -4.30 4.47 4.72
CA GLN A 16 -4.76 5.74 5.29
C GLN A 16 -3.94 6.93 4.77
N ILE A 17 -2.62 6.80 4.62
CA ILE A 17 -1.77 7.84 4.01
C ILE A 17 -2.28 8.18 2.60
N ILE A 18 -2.52 7.17 1.76
CA ILE A 18 -3.03 7.35 0.39
C ILE A 18 -4.38 8.07 0.41
N LYS A 19 -5.33 7.60 1.22
CA LYS A 19 -6.67 8.19 1.30
C LYS A 19 -6.65 9.62 1.81
N ALA A 20 -5.84 9.92 2.82
CA ALA A 20 -5.73 11.25 3.43
C ALA A 20 -5.10 12.28 2.48
N ARG A 21 -4.23 11.85 1.57
CA ARG A 21 -3.53 12.73 0.63
C ARG A 21 -4.14 12.72 -0.78
N SER A 22 -5.17 11.93 -1.01
CA SER A 22 -5.84 11.81 -2.30
C SER A 22 -6.63 13.08 -2.66
N ARG A 23 -6.50 13.52 -3.92
CA ARG A 23 -7.33 14.60 -4.49
C ARG A 23 -8.72 14.14 -4.92
N ALA A 24 -8.94 12.84 -5.08
CA ALA A 24 -10.26 12.33 -5.43
C ALA A 24 -11.20 12.42 -4.22
N ALA A 25 -12.43 12.90 -4.43
CA ALA A 25 -13.45 12.96 -3.37
C ALA A 25 -13.72 11.61 -2.68
N GLN A 26 -13.42 10.51 -3.36
CA GLN A 26 -13.49 9.15 -2.81
C GLN A 26 -12.37 8.31 -3.41
N THR A 27 -11.66 7.57 -2.56
CA THR A 27 -10.57 6.68 -2.93
C THR A 27 -10.77 5.28 -2.37
N PHE A 28 -10.84 4.30 -3.28
CA PHE A 28 -10.90 2.88 -2.94
C PHE A 28 -9.54 2.23 -3.20
N LEU A 29 -9.06 1.48 -2.21
CA LEU A 29 -7.86 0.65 -2.34
C LEU A 29 -8.30 -0.80 -2.50
N ILE A 30 -7.91 -1.40 -3.62
CA ILE A 30 -8.17 -2.79 -3.96
C ILE A 30 -6.86 -3.54 -3.78
N GLN A 31 -6.76 -4.30 -2.70
CA GLN A 31 -5.58 -5.10 -2.41
C GLN A 31 -5.57 -6.40 -3.22
N LEU A 32 -4.43 -7.11 -3.18
CA LEU A 32 -4.25 -8.39 -3.88
C LEU A 32 -4.64 -8.32 -5.37
N SER A 33 -4.34 -7.19 -6.00
CA SER A 33 -4.65 -6.92 -7.41
C SER A 33 -3.45 -6.32 -8.13
N ALA A 34 -3.41 -6.41 -9.45
CA ALA A 34 -2.30 -5.92 -10.29
C ALA A 34 -0.93 -6.61 -10.08
N GLY A 35 -0.90 -7.81 -9.50
CA GLY A 35 0.24 -8.72 -9.52
C GLY A 35 -0.10 -9.96 -10.35
N ALA A 36 0.28 -9.98 -11.62
CA ALA A 36 0.24 -11.21 -12.40
C ALA A 36 1.49 -12.04 -12.04
N ASP A 37 1.28 -13.33 -11.84
CA ASP A 37 2.28 -14.40 -11.69
C ASP A 37 2.74 -14.71 -10.25
N HIS A 38 2.87 -13.71 -9.34
CA HIS A 38 3.27 -13.98 -7.95
C HIS A 38 2.61 -13.06 -6.89
N PRO A 39 2.25 -13.58 -5.70
CA PRO A 39 1.77 -12.76 -4.60
C PRO A 39 2.91 -11.92 -4.00
N ALA A 40 2.68 -10.62 -3.83
CA ALA A 40 3.67 -9.70 -3.26
C ALA A 40 3.83 -9.83 -1.72
N GLY A 41 2.94 -10.58 -1.07
CA GLY A 41 2.93 -10.79 0.38
C GLY A 41 2.43 -9.59 1.17
N TYR A 42 2.69 -9.60 2.47
CA TYR A 42 2.38 -8.48 3.37
C TYR A 42 3.32 -7.31 3.13
N LEU A 43 2.76 -6.10 3.24
CA LEU A 43 3.53 -4.87 3.33
C LEU A 43 3.31 -4.25 4.71
N PRO A 44 4.21 -4.54 5.68
CA PRO A 44 4.03 -4.19 7.08
C PRO A 44 4.28 -2.70 7.35
N SER A 45 3.65 -2.19 8.41
CA SER A 45 4.01 -0.87 8.96
C SER A 45 5.33 -0.93 9.73
N PRO A 46 5.99 0.23 9.99
CA PRO A 46 7.21 0.26 10.80
C PRO A 46 7.04 -0.39 12.18
N GLU A 47 5.86 -0.25 12.79
CA GLU A 47 5.54 -0.86 14.07
C GLU A 47 5.46 -2.39 13.97
N ALA A 48 4.89 -2.93 12.88
CA ALA A 48 4.80 -4.37 12.67
C ALA A 48 6.17 -5.00 12.38
N GLU A 49 7.08 -4.27 11.73
CA GLU A 49 8.48 -4.70 11.60
C GLU A 49 9.20 -4.71 12.94
N ARG A 50 9.00 -3.65 13.75
CA ARG A 50 9.69 -3.48 15.03
C ARG A 50 9.22 -4.45 16.10
N PHE A 51 7.91 -4.67 16.20
CA PHE A 51 7.30 -5.45 17.28
C PHE A 51 6.86 -6.85 16.83
N GLY A 52 6.97 -7.14 15.53
CA GLY A 52 6.63 -8.43 14.94
C GLY A 52 5.13 -8.64 14.74
N GLY A 53 4.77 -9.89 14.48
CA GLY A 53 3.43 -10.31 14.07
C GLY A 53 3.49 -11.07 12.74
N TYR A 54 2.46 -11.87 12.42
CA TYR A 54 2.49 -12.75 11.24
C TYR A 54 2.87 -12.01 9.96
N GLY A 55 2.21 -10.89 9.64
CA GLY A 55 2.51 -10.11 8.44
C GLY A 55 3.78 -9.25 8.51
N GLY A 56 4.50 -9.21 9.64
CA GLY A 56 5.79 -8.52 9.77
C GLY A 56 7.00 -9.44 9.60
N LEU A 57 6.79 -10.75 9.43
CA LEU A 57 7.89 -11.71 9.23
C LEU A 57 8.34 -11.71 7.76
N ILE A 58 9.66 -11.74 7.53
CA ILE A 58 10.27 -11.74 6.19
C ILE A 58 9.79 -12.90 5.28
N ILE A 59 9.38 -14.02 5.89
CA ILE A 59 8.83 -15.18 5.17
C ILE A 59 7.44 -14.90 4.57
N ASN A 60 6.73 -13.90 5.10
CA ASN A 60 5.37 -13.52 4.68
C ASN A 60 5.34 -12.26 3.82
N GLY A 61 6.48 -11.57 3.64
CA GLY A 61 6.64 -10.40 2.78
C GLY A 61 8.11 -9.95 2.75
N GLN A 62 8.63 -9.66 1.56
CA GLN A 62 10.04 -9.27 1.38
C GLN A 62 10.26 -7.76 1.30
N VAL A 63 9.17 -6.99 1.20
CA VAL A 63 9.20 -5.53 1.13
C VAL A 63 8.82 -4.97 2.49
N GLY A 64 9.69 -4.12 3.02
CA GLY A 64 9.50 -3.47 4.31
C GLY A 64 8.74 -2.15 4.26
N SER A 65 8.63 -1.48 5.40
CA SER A 65 7.85 -0.26 5.57
C SER A 65 8.34 0.91 4.71
N ASP A 66 9.64 0.99 4.41
CA ASP A 66 10.20 1.93 3.44
C ASP A 66 9.56 1.80 2.06
N GLY A 67 9.35 0.56 1.60
CA GLY A 67 8.65 0.28 0.34
C GLY A 67 7.16 0.65 0.41
N GLY A 68 6.54 0.55 1.59
CA GLY A 68 5.17 1.00 1.82
C GLY A 68 5.01 2.52 1.73
N TYR A 69 5.97 3.28 2.25
CA TYR A 69 5.98 4.74 2.08
C TYR A 69 6.17 5.13 0.61
N LEU A 70 7.12 4.50 -0.09
CA LEU A 70 7.33 4.72 -1.51
C LEU A 70 6.06 4.42 -2.32
N LEU A 71 5.41 3.29 -2.05
CA LEU A 71 4.15 2.92 -2.70
C LEU A 71 3.05 3.97 -2.45
N ALA A 72 2.93 4.47 -1.22
CA ALA A 72 1.95 5.48 -0.88
C ALA A 72 2.21 6.81 -1.61
N ASP A 73 3.47 7.24 -1.68
CA ASP A 73 3.86 8.48 -2.38
C ASP A 73 3.58 8.42 -3.87
N GLU A 74 4.01 7.35 -4.55
CA GLU A 74 3.75 7.18 -5.98
C GLU A 74 2.26 7.04 -6.28
N THR A 75 1.51 6.34 -5.42
CA THR A 75 0.05 6.23 -5.56
C THR A 75 -0.62 7.61 -5.49
N VAL A 76 -0.26 8.43 -4.50
CA VAL A 76 -0.83 9.78 -4.34
C VAL A 76 -0.50 10.66 -5.54
N LYS A 77 0.74 10.57 -6.05
CA LYS A 77 1.17 11.30 -7.24
C LYS A 77 0.33 10.90 -8.48
N ILE A 78 0.17 9.61 -8.75
CA ILE A 78 -0.64 9.11 -9.87
C ILE A 78 -2.10 9.53 -9.73
N ILE A 79 -2.68 9.48 -8.53
CA ILE A 79 -4.02 10.03 -8.30
C ILE A 79 -4.05 11.52 -8.63
N GLY A 80 -3.03 12.29 -8.23
CA GLY A 80 -2.92 13.70 -8.55
C GLY A 80 -3.02 14.00 -10.04
N GLU A 81 -2.27 13.25 -10.86
CA GLU A 81 -2.25 13.36 -12.32
C GLU A 81 -3.62 13.08 -12.99
N LEU A 82 -4.51 12.34 -12.32
CA LEU A 82 -5.88 12.05 -12.80
C LEU A 82 -6.92 13.10 -12.42
N PHE A 83 -6.61 13.97 -11.45
CA PHE A 83 -7.54 14.94 -10.85
C PHE A 83 -6.97 16.37 -10.87
N ASP A 84 -6.12 16.65 -11.85
CA ASP A 84 -5.62 17.98 -12.21
C ASP A 84 -6.66 18.83 -12.95
#